data_AF-A0AAV1I3J8-F1
#
_entry.id   AF-A0AAV1I3J8-F1
#
_cell.length_a   1.000
_cell.length_b   1.000
_cell.length_c   1.000
_cell.angle_alpha   90.00
_cell.angle_beta   90.00
_cell.angle_gamma   90.00
#
_symmetry.space_group_name_H-M   'P 1'
#
loop_
_entity.id
_entity.type
_entity.pdbx_description
1 polymer ?
#
loop_
_entity_poly.entity_id
_entity_poly.type
_entity_poly.pdbx_seq_one_letter_code
_entity_poly.pdbx_strand_id
1 'polypeptide(L)'
;MHLASTYTGQALIGRDTVAFTTKKISRKNHQQVLATIQEPPVSKKDLRKPRDENVDAANGFFVDHTCIDCDTCRWIAPEFYKRKNMQSAVLHQPQTEEERMEAFRALLSCPTYSIHGPADKKQEQRMAEESFPSLIPGTDNCYHCGFHDELSFGCASYLIKRPEGNILVDVPRYVPKLVNRIKELGGAKYIFLTHRDDVAAHYKWASALGAERIMHTMETNEKQRTNEVEHKLEGEGPWSLPDGSDDCEIIYTPGHTEAHCVLFYRPQQVLFSGDHLAANAVGEWVAKYAPDDGFLGISRSFNWWRVDKQVESCTKLAAYDWVTLLPGHGRPGKVKDAAERELQLELIRQRETERGLGELPSDHSAQSAPQDF
;
A
#
# COMPACT_ATOMS: atom_id res chain seq x y z
N MET A 1 19.90 52.39 1.48
CA MET A 1 18.94 52.78 0.41
C MET A 1 19.59 52.55 -0.96
N HIS A 2 19.34 51.41 -1.59
CA HIS A 2 19.56 51.24 -3.02
C HIS A 2 18.31 50.58 -3.59
N LEU A 3 17.54 51.39 -4.34
CA LEU A 3 16.32 50.98 -5.03
C LEU A 3 16.72 50.17 -6.26
N ALA A 4 16.44 48.87 -6.26
CA ALA A 4 16.40 48.08 -7.48
C ALA A 4 15.06 48.38 -8.19
N SER A 5 15.12 49.10 -9.30
CA SER A 5 13.98 49.32 -10.19
C SER A 5 13.80 48.08 -11.06
N THR A 6 12.67 47.39 -10.90
CA THR A 6 12.16 46.41 -11.85
C THR A 6 11.36 47.14 -12.94
N TYR A 7 11.75 46.96 -14.19
CA TYR A 7 10.95 47.40 -15.35
C TYR A 7 10.23 46.18 -15.93
N THR A 8 8.90 46.21 -15.89
CA THR A 8 8.03 45.30 -16.64
C THR A 8 7.68 45.96 -17.98
N GLY A 9 8.25 45.46 -19.06
CA GLY A 9 7.84 45.83 -20.42
C GLY A 9 6.87 44.78 -20.97
N GLN A 10 5.66 45.21 -21.37
CA GLN A 10 4.77 44.40 -22.19
C GLN A 10 4.98 44.79 -23.66
N ALA A 11 5.37 43.83 -24.50
CA ALA A 11 5.28 43.95 -25.94
C ALA A 11 4.16 43.02 -26.44
N LEU A 12 3.15 43.60 -27.09
CA LEU A 12 2.05 42.89 -27.72
C LEU A 12 2.47 42.42 -29.11
N ILE A 13 2.68 41.11 -29.29
CA ILE A 13 2.66 40.47 -30.61
C ILE A 13 2.03 39.07 -30.46
N GLY A 14 0.78 38.92 -30.91
CA GLY A 14 0.08 37.61 -30.98
C GLY A 14 -0.45 37.10 -29.64
N ARG A 15 -1.60 36.41 -29.66
CA ARG A 15 -2.28 35.87 -28.48
C ARG A 15 -1.45 34.76 -27.82
N ASP A 16 -0.51 35.13 -26.96
CA ASP A 16 -0.02 34.35 -25.80
C ASP A 16 0.99 35.22 -25.03
N THR A 17 0.68 35.56 -23.78
CA THR A 17 1.58 36.34 -22.91
C THR A 17 2.63 35.43 -22.29
N VAL A 18 3.88 35.53 -22.75
CA VAL A 18 5.05 34.88 -22.14
C VAL A 18 5.77 35.88 -21.23
N ALA A 19 5.93 35.54 -19.95
CA ALA A 19 6.72 36.34 -19.01
C ALA A 19 8.21 35.99 -19.13
N PHE A 20 9.06 36.99 -19.33
CA PHE A 20 10.52 36.82 -19.35
C PHE A 20 11.15 37.60 -18.19
N THR A 21 12.05 36.95 -17.44
CA THR A 21 12.94 37.58 -16.46
C THR A 21 14.36 37.54 -16.99
N THR A 22 14.97 38.70 -17.26
CA THR A 22 16.37 38.78 -17.68
C THR A 22 17.26 39.21 -16.50
N LYS A 23 18.22 38.37 -16.12
CA LYS A 23 19.33 38.75 -15.25
C LYS A 23 20.50 39.17 -16.14
N LYS A 24 20.99 40.40 -15.97
CA LYS A 24 22.13 40.92 -16.74
C LYS A 24 23.41 40.19 -16.30
N ILE A 25 23.93 39.29 -17.14
CA ILE A 25 25.22 38.63 -16.93
C ILE A 25 26.28 39.33 -17.79
N SER A 26 27.41 39.67 -17.17
CA SER A 26 28.57 40.31 -17.77
C SER A 26 29.15 39.47 -18.93
N ARG A 27 29.55 40.16 -20.01
CA ARG A 27 30.11 39.58 -21.24
C ARG A 27 31.47 38.94 -20.98
N LYS A 28 31.55 37.60 -21.06
CA LYS A 28 32.62 36.81 -21.70
C LYS A 28 32.33 35.32 -21.50
N ASN A 29 31.83 34.68 -22.56
CA ASN A 29 31.94 33.26 -22.93
C ASN A 29 30.71 32.87 -23.75
N HIS A 30 30.92 32.51 -25.01
CA HIS A 30 29.90 31.88 -25.84
C HIS A 30 29.69 30.43 -25.34
N GLN A 31 28.73 30.24 -24.44
CA GLN A 31 28.06 28.95 -24.27
C GLN A 31 26.72 29.05 -25.01
N GLN A 32 26.48 28.14 -25.96
CA GLN A 32 25.14 27.93 -26.51
C GLN A 32 24.22 27.55 -25.34
N VAL A 33 23.34 28.48 -24.97
CA VAL A 33 22.26 28.20 -24.03
C VAL A 33 21.22 27.41 -24.83
N LEU A 34 21.23 26.09 -24.67
CA LEU A 34 20.09 25.25 -25.04
C LEU A 34 18.91 25.70 -24.17
N ALA A 35 17.94 26.37 -24.80
CA ALA A 35 16.68 26.67 -24.15
C ALA A 35 15.93 25.35 -23.95
N THR A 36 15.95 24.84 -22.72
CA THR A 36 15.07 23.74 -22.33
C THR A 36 13.65 24.27 -22.38
N ILE A 37 12.86 23.80 -23.35
CA ILE A 37 11.42 24.07 -23.37
C ILE A 37 10.85 23.33 -22.16
N GLN A 38 10.55 24.05 -21.08
CA GLN A 38 9.70 23.51 -20.03
C GLN A 38 8.30 23.40 -20.60
N GLU A 39 7.81 22.17 -20.78
CA GLU A 39 6.41 21.95 -21.10
C GLU A 39 5.53 22.61 -20.02
N PRO A 40 4.42 23.24 -20.40
CA PRO A 40 3.52 23.83 -19.43
C PRO A 40 3.03 22.76 -18.45
N PRO A 41 2.83 23.10 -17.17
CA PRO A 41 2.38 22.15 -16.17
C PRO A 41 1.05 21.52 -16.62
N VAL A 42 1.02 20.18 -16.67
CA VAL A 42 -0.18 19.41 -17.03
C VAL A 42 -1.30 19.75 -16.05
N SER A 43 -2.49 20.07 -16.55
CA SER A 43 -3.60 20.41 -15.66
C SER A 43 -4.06 19.17 -14.87
N LYS A 44 -4.57 19.36 -13.64
CA LYS A 44 -5.16 18.26 -12.86
C LYS A 44 -6.26 17.50 -13.60
N LYS A 45 -6.98 18.18 -14.51
CA LYS A 45 -8.02 17.57 -15.33
C LYS A 45 -7.44 16.65 -16.42
N ASP A 46 -6.28 17.03 -16.98
CA ASP A 46 -5.59 16.21 -17.97
C ASP A 46 -5.00 14.94 -17.36
N LEU A 47 -4.57 14.99 -16.09
CA LEU A 47 -4.12 13.79 -15.36
C LEU A 47 -5.22 12.75 -15.13
N ARG A 48 -6.50 13.15 -15.18
CA ARG A 48 -7.67 12.27 -15.00
C ARG A 48 -8.18 11.67 -16.31
N LYS A 49 -7.55 11.99 -17.45
CA LYS A 49 -7.86 11.35 -18.73
C LYS A 49 -7.30 9.92 -18.77
N PRO A 50 -7.91 9.03 -19.58
CA PRO A 50 -7.34 7.70 -19.79
C PRO A 50 -5.92 7.80 -20.33
N ARG A 51 -5.04 6.93 -19.83
CA ARG A 51 -3.73 6.72 -20.42
C ARG A 51 -3.85 5.98 -21.75
N ASP A 52 -2.89 6.20 -22.66
CA ASP A 52 -2.83 5.55 -23.97
C ASP A 52 -2.67 4.02 -23.90
N GLU A 53 -2.16 3.48 -22.79
CA GLU A 53 -1.97 2.04 -22.61
C GLU A 53 -3.27 1.29 -22.28
N ASN A 54 -4.38 1.99 -22.03
CA ASN A 54 -5.68 1.34 -21.80
C ASN A 54 -6.33 0.93 -23.12
N VAL A 55 -6.92 -0.26 -23.16
CA VAL A 55 -7.79 -0.68 -24.27
C VAL A 55 -9.21 -0.15 -24.09
N ASP A 56 -9.85 0.28 -25.18
CA ASP A 56 -11.28 0.65 -25.25
C ASP A 56 -11.78 1.63 -24.16
N ALA A 57 -10.92 2.57 -23.73
CA ALA A 57 -11.17 3.45 -22.59
C ALA A 57 -12.39 4.39 -22.70
N ALA A 58 -12.93 4.60 -23.91
CA ALA A 58 -14.05 5.52 -24.14
C ALA A 58 -15.36 5.05 -23.47
N ASN A 59 -15.58 3.74 -23.40
CA ASN A 59 -16.84 3.15 -22.91
C ASN A 59 -16.62 2.05 -21.85
N GLY A 60 -15.38 1.85 -21.42
CA GLY A 60 -15.00 0.78 -20.50
C GLY A 60 -14.33 1.29 -19.23
N PHE A 61 -13.67 0.37 -18.53
CA PHE A 61 -12.76 0.73 -17.45
C PHE A 61 -11.47 1.34 -18.01
N PHE A 62 -10.88 2.28 -17.28
CA PHE A 62 -9.55 2.78 -17.62
C PHE A 62 -8.79 3.24 -16.38
N VAL A 63 -7.46 3.27 -16.49
CA VAL A 63 -6.57 3.87 -15.51
C VAL A 63 -6.05 5.22 -16.02
N ASP A 64 -6.10 6.25 -15.18
CA ASP A 64 -5.61 7.59 -15.48
C ASP A 64 -4.13 7.79 -15.06
N HIS A 65 -3.59 8.98 -15.32
CA HIS A 65 -2.18 9.29 -15.06
C HIS A 65 -1.83 9.52 -13.58
N THR A 66 -2.82 9.51 -12.68
CA THR A 66 -2.59 9.65 -11.22
C THR A 66 -2.24 8.33 -10.54
N CYS A 67 -2.16 7.22 -11.30
CA CYS A 67 -1.79 5.92 -10.78
C CYS A 67 -0.38 5.94 -10.17
N ILE A 68 -0.25 5.44 -8.94
CA ILE A 68 1.03 5.36 -8.21
C ILE A 68 1.72 3.99 -8.30
N ASP A 69 1.25 3.12 -9.19
CA ASP A 69 1.85 1.80 -9.44
C ASP A 69 1.85 0.80 -8.26
N CYS A 70 0.97 1.00 -7.27
CA CYS A 70 0.87 0.24 -6.03
C CYS A 70 0.47 -1.26 -6.14
N ASP A 71 0.32 -1.81 -7.35
CA ASP A 71 -0.05 -3.21 -7.63
C ASP A 71 -1.47 -3.66 -7.19
N THR A 72 -2.20 -2.89 -6.38
CA THR A 72 -3.53 -3.26 -5.83
C THR A 72 -4.50 -3.85 -6.84
N CYS A 73 -4.78 -3.13 -7.93
CA CYS A 73 -5.73 -3.60 -8.94
C CYS A 73 -5.25 -4.85 -9.69
N ARG A 74 -3.94 -5.07 -9.76
CA ARG A 74 -3.32 -6.17 -10.51
C ARG A 74 -3.33 -7.49 -9.74
N TRP A 75 -3.53 -7.46 -8.43
CA TRP A 75 -3.77 -8.68 -7.66
C TRP A 75 -5.25 -8.91 -7.33
N ILE A 76 -6.06 -7.85 -7.25
CA ILE A 76 -7.51 -7.98 -7.11
C ILE A 76 -8.15 -8.51 -8.40
N ALA A 77 -7.79 -7.93 -9.55
CA ALA A 77 -8.36 -8.30 -10.84
C ALA A 77 -7.26 -8.45 -11.91
N PRO A 78 -6.38 -9.46 -11.75
CA PRO A 78 -5.20 -9.64 -12.60
C PRO A 78 -5.53 -9.80 -14.08
N GLU A 79 -6.69 -10.34 -14.44
CA GLU A 79 -7.07 -10.57 -15.84
C GLU A 79 -7.24 -9.26 -16.62
N PHE A 80 -7.66 -8.18 -15.96
CA PHE A 80 -7.97 -6.90 -16.61
C PHE A 80 -6.84 -5.87 -16.45
N TYR A 81 -6.22 -5.81 -15.27
CA TYR A 81 -5.21 -4.80 -14.95
C TYR A 81 -3.79 -5.37 -15.01
N LYS A 82 -2.91 -4.75 -15.80
CA LYS A 82 -1.48 -5.11 -15.90
C LYS A 82 -0.59 -3.87 -15.78
N ARG A 83 0.69 -4.09 -15.45
CA ARG A 83 1.69 -3.02 -15.36
C ARG A 83 2.20 -2.66 -16.76
N LYS A 84 2.14 -1.39 -17.13
CA LYS A 84 2.70 -0.80 -18.34
C LYS A 84 3.31 0.55 -18.01
N ASN A 85 4.57 0.76 -18.40
CA ASN A 85 5.31 2.01 -18.18
C ASN A 85 5.22 2.51 -16.73
N MET A 86 5.57 1.64 -15.77
CA MET A 86 5.59 1.97 -14.33
C MET A 86 4.25 2.43 -13.74
N GLN A 87 3.12 2.02 -14.33
CA GLN A 87 1.78 2.30 -13.81
C GLN A 87 0.82 1.18 -14.27
N SER A 88 -0.36 1.05 -13.68
CA SER A 88 -1.39 0.09 -14.13
C SER A 88 -2.16 0.59 -15.36
N ALA A 89 -2.58 -0.32 -16.23
CA ALA A 89 -3.49 -0.06 -17.34
C ALA A 89 -4.48 -1.22 -17.52
N VAL A 90 -5.66 -0.94 -18.08
CA VAL A 90 -6.63 -1.97 -18.47
C VAL A 90 -6.22 -2.55 -19.83
N LEU A 91 -5.87 -3.83 -19.88
CA LEU A 91 -5.46 -4.51 -21.12
C LEU A 91 -6.54 -5.45 -21.68
N HIS A 92 -7.56 -5.75 -20.89
CA HIS A 92 -8.74 -6.49 -21.30
C HIS A 92 -9.96 -5.92 -20.57
N GLN A 93 -11.04 -5.65 -21.29
CA GLN A 93 -12.29 -5.16 -20.68
C GLN A 93 -13.10 -6.34 -20.14
N PRO A 94 -13.67 -6.24 -18.93
CA PRO A 94 -14.59 -7.27 -18.42
C PRO A 94 -15.88 -7.35 -19.25
N GLN A 95 -16.28 -8.56 -19.61
CA GLN A 95 -17.43 -8.86 -20.48
C GLN A 95 -18.67 -9.32 -19.68
N THR A 96 -18.48 -10.07 -18.60
CA THR A 96 -19.58 -10.57 -17.76
C THR A 96 -19.85 -9.69 -16.54
N GLU A 97 -20.97 -9.92 -15.85
CA GLU A 97 -21.29 -9.21 -14.59
C GLU A 97 -20.30 -9.56 -13.48
N GLU A 98 -19.88 -10.82 -13.40
CA GLU A 98 -18.89 -11.31 -12.44
C GLU A 98 -17.52 -10.68 -12.70
N GLU A 99 -17.12 -10.59 -13.97
CA GLU A 99 -15.87 -9.92 -14.34
C GLU A 99 -15.91 -8.42 -14.02
N ARG A 100 -17.05 -7.76 -14.26
CA ARG A 100 -17.23 -6.34 -13.90
C ARG A 100 -17.25 -6.13 -12.39
N MET A 101 -17.79 -7.07 -11.62
CA MET A 101 -17.74 -7.06 -10.15
C MET A 101 -16.28 -7.02 -9.67
N GLU A 102 -15.42 -7.89 -10.18
CA GLU A 102 -13.98 -7.89 -9.85
C GLU A 102 -13.29 -6.58 -10.29
N ALA A 103 -13.61 -6.07 -11.48
CA ALA A 103 -13.07 -4.80 -11.94
C ALA A 103 -13.51 -3.61 -11.07
N PHE A 104 -14.75 -3.60 -10.58
CA PHE A 104 -15.24 -2.60 -9.63
C PHE A 104 -14.63 -2.74 -8.24
N ARG A 105 -14.38 -3.97 -7.76
CA ARG A 105 -13.64 -4.20 -6.51
C ARG A 105 -12.24 -3.60 -6.57
N ALA A 106 -11.55 -3.78 -7.71
CA ALA A 106 -10.25 -3.15 -7.96
C ALA A 106 -10.37 -1.62 -8.02
N LEU A 107 -11.40 -1.08 -8.66
CA LEU A 107 -11.68 0.37 -8.69
C LEU A 107 -11.86 0.95 -7.29
N LEU A 108 -12.72 0.34 -6.49
CA LEU A 108 -13.04 0.79 -5.12
C LEU A 108 -11.84 0.69 -4.18
N SER A 109 -10.94 -0.25 -4.44
CA SER A 109 -9.70 -0.45 -3.68
C SER A 109 -8.53 0.42 -4.15
N CYS A 110 -8.66 1.16 -5.25
CA CYS A 110 -7.60 2.04 -5.72
C CYS A 110 -7.36 3.21 -4.74
N PRO A 111 -6.14 3.37 -4.19
CA PRO A 111 -5.85 4.39 -3.19
C PRO A 111 -5.96 5.82 -3.74
N THR A 112 -5.65 6.03 -5.01
CA THR A 112 -5.58 7.35 -5.67
C THR A 112 -6.79 7.66 -6.56
N TYR A 113 -7.81 6.80 -6.52
CA TYR A 113 -9.00 6.90 -7.38
C TYR A 113 -8.66 6.98 -8.88
N SER A 114 -7.55 6.36 -9.30
CA SER A 114 -7.05 6.45 -10.68
C SER A 114 -7.79 5.53 -11.64
N ILE A 115 -8.64 4.63 -11.13
CA ILE A 115 -9.43 3.70 -11.94
C ILE A 115 -10.82 4.30 -12.10
N HIS A 116 -11.27 4.33 -13.35
CA HIS A 116 -12.59 4.81 -13.74
C HIS A 116 -13.37 3.65 -14.35
N GLY A 117 -14.68 3.65 -14.13
CA GLY A 117 -15.60 2.65 -14.66
C GLY A 117 -16.68 3.27 -15.53
N PRO A 118 -17.41 2.44 -16.30
CA PRO A 118 -18.45 2.90 -17.21
C PRO A 118 -19.63 3.57 -16.47
N ALA A 119 -20.07 4.73 -16.96
CA ALA A 119 -21.03 5.60 -16.26
C ALA A 119 -22.46 5.01 -16.15
N ASP A 120 -22.82 4.10 -17.04
CA ASP A 120 -24.10 3.38 -17.07
C ASP A 120 -24.15 2.17 -16.12
N LYS A 121 -23.03 1.80 -15.50
CA LYS A 121 -22.89 0.63 -14.61
C LYS A 121 -22.88 0.95 -13.12
N LYS A 122 -23.52 2.05 -12.71
CA LYS A 122 -23.57 2.48 -11.31
C LYS A 122 -24.20 1.46 -10.35
N GLN A 123 -25.14 0.64 -10.83
CA GLN A 123 -25.75 -0.39 -9.99
C GLN A 123 -24.75 -1.50 -9.67
N GLU A 124 -24.00 -1.97 -10.67
CA GLU A 124 -22.96 -2.99 -10.49
C GLU A 124 -21.84 -2.48 -9.57
N GLN A 125 -21.46 -1.20 -9.69
CA GLN A 125 -20.51 -0.57 -8.77
C GLN A 125 -21.03 -0.57 -7.31
N ARG A 126 -22.32 -0.31 -7.08
CA ARG A 126 -22.91 -0.37 -5.73
C ARG A 126 -22.89 -1.78 -5.17
N MET A 127 -23.20 -2.77 -6.00
CA MET A 127 -23.11 -4.19 -5.59
C MET A 127 -21.67 -4.56 -5.20
N ALA A 128 -20.67 -4.07 -5.92
CA ALA A 128 -19.26 -4.26 -5.56
C ALA A 128 -18.90 -3.59 -4.23
N GLU A 129 -19.38 -2.37 -3.99
CA GLU A 129 -19.22 -1.66 -2.72
C GLU A 129 -19.87 -2.42 -1.55
N GLU A 130 -21.06 -2.97 -1.75
CA GLU A 130 -21.78 -3.78 -0.76
C GLU A 130 -21.13 -5.15 -0.50
N SER A 131 -20.29 -5.61 -1.43
CA SER A 131 -19.56 -6.86 -1.30
C SER A 131 -18.34 -6.81 -0.37
N PHE A 132 -17.96 -5.61 0.10
CA PHE A 132 -16.89 -5.42 1.08
C PHE A 132 -17.42 -5.37 2.53
N PRO A 133 -16.64 -5.84 3.52
CA PRO A 133 -15.37 -6.57 3.34
C PRO A 133 -15.62 -7.96 2.71
N SER A 134 -14.74 -8.39 1.79
CA SER A 134 -14.91 -9.61 1.00
C SER A 134 -14.11 -10.76 1.60
N LEU A 135 -14.71 -11.95 1.71
CA LEU A 135 -14.07 -13.13 2.29
C LEU A 135 -12.79 -13.49 1.51
N ILE A 136 -11.69 -13.73 2.23
CA ILE A 136 -10.44 -14.22 1.64
C ILE A 136 -10.64 -15.68 1.20
N PRO A 137 -10.37 -16.02 -0.08
CA PRO A 137 -10.54 -17.38 -0.58
C PRO A 137 -9.77 -18.44 0.22
N GLY A 138 -10.49 -19.49 0.64
CA GLY A 138 -9.97 -20.57 1.46
C GLY A 138 -9.78 -20.21 2.94
N THR A 139 -10.46 -19.17 3.41
CA THR A 139 -10.67 -18.90 4.83
C THR A 139 -12.16 -18.79 5.13
N ASP A 140 -12.56 -19.06 6.36
CA ASP A 140 -13.96 -19.01 6.80
C ASP A 140 -14.36 -17.67 7.45
N ASN A 141 -13.38 -16.88 7.93
CA ASN A 141 -13.66 -15.71 8.76
C ASN A 141 -12.64 -14.55 8.61
N CYS A 142 -11.75 -14.63 7.62
CA CYS A 142 -10.82 -13.55 7.30
C CYS A 142 -11.32 -12.83 6.05
N TYR A 143 -11.39 -11.50 6.08
CA TYR A 143 -11.94 -10.69 5.01
C TYR A 143 -10.95 -9.60 4.59
N HIS A 144 -10.84 -9.34 3.29
CA HIS A 144 -10.19 -8.15 2.76
C HIS A 144 -11.16 -6.97 2.79
N CYS A 145 -10.74 -5.84 3.34
CA CYS A 145 -11.64 -4.69 3.52
C CYS A 145 -11.85 -3.87 2.24
N GLY A 146 -11.02 -4.01 1.21
CA GLY A 146 -11.01 -3.11 0.07
C GLY A 146 -10.68 -1.67 0.47
N PHE A 147 -11.12 -0.70 -0.33
CA PHE A 147 -11.04 0.73 -0.01
C PHE A 147 -9.67 1.20 0.52
N HIS A 148 -8.57 0.86 -0.15
CA HIS A 148 -7.24 1.23 0.35
C HIS A 148 -7.09 2.76 0.42
N ASP A 149 -6.27 3.24 1.35
CA ASP A 149 -6.08 4.68 1.58
C ASP A 149 -4.86 5.21 0.81
N GLU A 150 -4.93 6.46 0.37
CA GLU A 150 -3.79 7.17 -0.24
C GLU A 150 -2.72 7.47 0.81
N LEU A 151 -3.12 7.73 2.06
CA LEU A 151 -2.22 8.04 3.17
C LEU A 151 -1.35 6.84 3.60
N SER A 152 -1.76 5.62 3.26
CA SER A 152 -0.99 4.39 3.47
C SER A 152 -0.46 3.82 2.15
N PHE A 153 -0.35 4.64 1.10
CA PHE A 153 0.16 4.23 -0.23
C PHE A 153 -0.53 3.00 -0.87
N GLY A 154 -1.73 2.65 -0.40
CA GLY A 154 -2.44 1.46 -0.85
C GLY A 154 -2.27 0.23 0.03
N CYS A 155 -1.92 0.36 1.31
CA CYS A 155 -1.92 -0.75 2.26
C CYS A 155 -3.28 -1.45 2.31
N ALA A 156 -3.26 -2.77 2.18
CA ALA A 156 -4.41 -3.63 2.37
C ALA A 156 -4.71 -3.80 3.86
N SER A 157 -5.99 -3.83 4.20
CA SER A 157 -6.46 -4.09 5.56
C SER A 157 -7.41 -5.27 5.58
N TYR A 158 -7.50 -5.90 6.75
CA TYR A 158 -8.20 -7.16 6.91
C TYR A 158 -9.05 -7.19 8.16
N LEU A 159 -10.20 -7.86 8.08
CA LEU A 159 -11.06 -8.13 9.23
C LEU A 159 -11.00 -9.63 9.56
N ILE A 160 -10.70 -9.96 10.82
CA ILE A 160 -10.80 -11.32 11.36
C ILE A 160 -12.05 -11.37 12.23
N LYS A 161 -13.03 -12.20 11.85
CA LYS A 161 -14.28 -12.33 12.61
C LYS A 161 -14.16 -13.40 13.69
N ARG A 162 -14.27 -13.03 14.97
CA ARG A 162 -13.95 -13.91 16.11
C ARG A 162 -15.06 -13.90 17.16
N PRO A 163 -15.29 -15.01 17.88
CA PRO A 163 -16.24 -15.04 19.01
C PRO A 163 -15.92 -14.03 20.12
N GLU A 164 -14.64 -13.81 20.40
CA GLU A 164 -14.13 -12.92 21.46
C GLU A 164 -14.20 -11.43 21.07
N GLY A 165 -14.50 -11.15 19.80
CA GLY A 165 -14.52 -9.83 19.20
C GLY A 165 -13.58 -9.74 17.99
N ASN A 166 -14.09 -9.17 16.90
CA ASN A 166 -13.35 -9.09 15.64
C ASN A 166 -12.10 -8.21 15.78
N ILE A 167 -11.11 -8.46 14.92
CA ILE A 167 -9.88 -7.67 14.81
C ILE A 167 -9.83 -7.05 13.42
N LEU A 168 -9.60 -5.75 13.35
CA LEU A 168 -9.24 -5.05 12.13
C LEU A 168 -7.71 -4.89 12.09
N VAL A 169 -7.04 -5.54 11.14
CA VAL A 169 -5.59 -5.47 10.95
C VAL A 169 -5.27 -4.39 9.93
N ASP A 170 -4.52 -3.39 10.38
CA ASP A 170 -4.38 -2.07 9.74
C ASP A 170 -5.75 -1.47 9.38
N VAL A 171 -5.81 -0.32 8.71
CA VAL A 171 -7.11 0.32 8.43
C VAL A 171 -7.28 0.70 6.96
N PRO A 172 -8.47 0.49 6.38
CA PRO A 172 -8.77 1.01 5.05
C PRO A 172 -9.07 2.51 5.13
N ARG A 173 -9.26 3.11 3.98
CA ARG A 173 -9.83 4.45 3.86
C ARG A 173 -11.14 4.52 4.64
N TYR A 174 -11.31 5.58 5.42
CA TYR A 174 -12.51 5.76 6.23
C TYR A 174 -13.75 6.02 5.34
N VAL A 175 -14.53 4.97 5.11
CA VAL A 175 -15.77 5.00 4.32
C VAL A 175 -16.96 4.64 5.21
N PRO A 176 -17.93 5.54 5.44
CA PRO A 176 -19.06 5.28 6.36
C PRO A 176 -19.87 4.02 6.04
N LYS A 177 -20.02 3.68 4.75
CA LYS A 177 -20.69 2.45 4.34
C LYS A 177 -19.92 1.21 4.79
N LEU A 178 -18.60 1.16 4.56
CA LEU A 178 -17.76 0.05 5.03
C LEU A 178 -17.79 -0.09 6.56
N VAL A 179 -17.78 1.03 7.29
CA VAL A 179 -17.96 1.03 8.76
C VAL A 179 -19.26 0.33 9.15
N ASN A 180 -20.38 0.66 8.51
CA ASN A 180 -21.66 0.02 8.79
C ASN A 180 -21.67 -1.47 8.46
N ARG A 181 -21.05 -1.88 7.33
CA ARG A 181 -20.88 -3.29 6.97
C ARG A 181 -20.07 -4.05 8.01
N ILE A 182 -18.98 -3.46 8.50
CA ILE A 182 -18.18 -4.07 9.57
C ILE A 182 -18.99 -4.18 10.87
N LYS A 183 -19.81 -3.19 11.23
CA LYS A 183 -20.75 -3.27 12.37
C LYS A 183 -21.75 -4.40 12.23
N GLU A 184 -22.32 -4.59 11.05
CA GLU A 184 -23.23 -5.71 10.76
C GLU A 184 -22.54 -7.08 10.89
N LEU A 185 -21.22 -7.14 10.68
CA LEU A 185 -20.39 -8.34 10.89
C LEU A 185 -19.92 -8.53 12.35
N GLY A 186 -20.38 -7.70 13.28
CA GLY A 186 -20.01 -7.75 14.71
C GLY A 186 -19.04 -6.65 15.17
N GLY A 187 -18.76 -5.66 14.32
CA GLY A 187 -17.86 -4.55 14.63
C GLY A 187 -16.39 -4.96 14.59
N ALA A 188 -15.55 -4.23 15.34
CA ALA A 188 -14.20 -4.65 15.71
C ALA A 188 -13.98 -4.29 17.17
N LYS A 189 -13.45 -5.24 17.93
CA LYS A 189 -13.02 -5.02 19.31
C LYS A 189 -11.61 -4.44 19.33
N TYR A 190 -10.75 -4.94 18.45
CA TYR A 190 -9.38 -4.46 18.31
C TYR A 190 -9.08 -3.92 16.92
N ILE A 191 -8.21 -2.92 16.87
CA ILE A 191 -7.47 -2.53 15.66
C ILE A 191 -6.00 -2.82 15.92
N PHE A 192 -5.42 -3.78 15.22
CA PHE A 192 -3.98 -4.05 15.30
C PHE A 192 -3.26 -3.29 14.19
N LEU A 193 -2.35 -2.38 14.56
CA LEU A 193 -1.53 -1.60 13.65
C LEU A 193 -0.14 -2.23 13.56
N THR A 194 0.24 -2.70 12.38
CA THR A 194 1.47 -3.50 12.18
C THR A 194 2.74 -2.66 12.36
N HIS A 195 2.74 -1.43 11.86
CA HIS A 195 3.85 -0.47 11.91
C HIS A 195 3.37 0.96 11.64
N ARG A 196 4.27 1.95 11.77
CA ARG A 196 3.92 3.38 11.71
C ARG A 196 3.53 3.91 10.33
N ASP A 197 3.90 3.24 9.24
CA ASP A 197 3.71 3.81 7.89
C ASP A 197 2.25 3.67 7.42
N ASP A 198 1.55 2.63 7.89
CA ASP A 198 0.22 2.25 7.38
C ASP A 198 -0.94 2.50 8.35
N VAL A 199 -0.82 3.54 9.18
CA VAL A 199 -1.80 3.82 10.25
C VAL A 199 -2.99 4.68 9.80
N ALA A 200 -2.88 5.38 8.66
CA ALA A 200 -3.90 6.22 8.04
C ALA A 200 -4.85 6.93 9.05
N ALA A 201 -6.17 6.79 8.89
CA ALA A 201 -7.17 7.39 9.77
C ALA A 201 -7.62 6.45 10.91
N HIS A 202 -6.71 5.68 11.53
CA HIS A 202 -7.04 4.67 12.56
C HIS A 202 -7.93 5.20 13.68
N TYR A 203 -7.71 6.43 14.15
CA TYR A 203 -8.50 7.05 15.22
C TYR A 203 -9.98 7.22 14.85
N LYS A 204 -10.32 7.44 13.57
CA LYS A 204 -11.71 7.51 13.11
C LYS A 204 -12.36 6.13 13.17
N TRP A 205 -11.63 5.10 12.76
CA TRP A 205 -12.08 3.71 12.83
C TRP A 205 -12.29 3.26 14.29
N ALA A 206 -11.31 3.52 15.16
CA ALA A 206 -11.40 3.22 16.59
C ALA A 206 -12.64 3.87 17.21
N SER A 207 -12.82 5.17 16.99
CA SER A 207 -13.99 5.90 17.49
C SER A 207 -15.32 5.37 16.92
N ALA A 208 -15.37 5.05 15.64
CA ALA A 208 -16.60 4.61 14.99
C ALA A 208 -17.04 3.19 15.39
N LEU A 209 -16.08 2.30 15.65
CA LEU A 209 -16.31 0.91 16.03
C LEU A 209 -16.31 0.69 17.55
N GLY A 210 -15.80 1.66 18.33
CA GLY A 210 -15.53 1.46 19.76
C GLY A 210 -14.36 0.49 20.00
N ALA A 211 -13.43 0.40 19.04
CA ALA A 211 -12.33 -0.54 19.05
C ALA A 211 -11.11 0.03 19.79
N GLU A 212 -10.42 -0.82 20.55
CA GLU A 212 -9.14 -0.49 21.18
C GLU A 212 -8.00 -0.80 20.20
N ARG A 213 -7.05 0.11 20.06
CA ARG A 213 -5.91 -0.09 19.16
C ARG A 213 -4.78 -0.80 19.90
N ILE A 214 -4.02 -1.59 19.15
CA ILE A 214 -2.83 -2.29 19.60
C ILE A 214 -1.68 -1.94 18.66
N MET A 215 -0.56 -1.46 19.19
CA MET A 215 0.62 -1.10 18.40
C MET A 215 1.88 -1.19 19.26
N HIS A 216 3.04 -1.46 18.66
CA HIS A 216 4.30 -1.43 19.39
C HIS A 216 4.70 0.01 19.78
N THR A 217 5.19 0.21 21.01
CA THR A 217 5.49 1.54 21.58
C THR A 217 6.46 2.35 20.71
N MET A 218 7.47 1.69 20.16
CA MET A 218 8.48 2.33 19.31
C MET A 218 7.94 2.80 17.96
N GLU A 219 6.79 2.29 17.51
CA GLU A 219 6.10 2.73 16.30
C GLU A 219 5.13 3.90 16.56
N THR A 220 4.94 4.30 17.82
CA THR A 220 3.99 5.36 18.19
C THR A 220 4.60 6.76 18.05
N ASN A 221 3.79 7.74 17.66
CA ASN A 221 4.15 9.15 17.62
C ASN A 221 2.90 10.06 17.71
N GLU A 222 3.11 11.32 18.08
CA GLU A 222 2.04 12.32 18.22
C GLU A 222 1.45 12.75 16.88
N LYS A 223 2.27 12.85 15.83
CA LYS A 223 1.86 13.36 14.51
C LYS A 223 0.74 12.52 13.90
N GLN A 224 0.85 11.20 14.03
CA GLN A 224 -0.13 10.24 13.54
C GLN A 224 -1.13 9.82 14.63
N ARG A 225 -1.08 10.44 15.82
CA ARG A 225 -1.93 10.13 16.98
C ARG A 225 -1.83 8.69 17.46
N THR A 226 -0.74 8.00 17.14
CA THR A 226 -0.50 6.63 17.59
C THR A 226 0.02 6.58 19.03
N ASN A 227 0.49 7.71 19.57
CA ASN A 227 0.72 7.87 21.02
C ASN A 227 -0.57 7.69 21.86
N GLU A 228 -1.74 7.89 21.26
CA GLU A 228 -3.06 7.69 21.89
C GLU A 228 -3.54 6.23 21.87
N VAL A 229 -2.79 5.30 21.24
CA VAL A 229 -3.13 3.87 21.19
C VAL A 229 -3.27 3.30 22.60
N GLU A 230 -4.33 2.52 22.78
CA GLU A 230 -4.78 1.98 24.05
C GLU A 230 -3.82 0.90 24.59
N HIS A 231 -3.40 -0.03 23.72
CA HIS A 231 -2.46 -1.11 24.08
C HIS A 231 -1.12 -0.90 23.39
N LYS A 232 -0.11 -0.46 24.16
CA LYS A 232 1.27 -0.30 23.68
C LYS A 232 2.07 -1.55 24.03
N LEU A 233 2.55 -2.25 23.01
CA LEU A 233 3.44 -3.40 23.19
C LEU A 233 4.86 -2.90 23.51
N GLU A 234 5.54 -3.59 24.43
CA GLU A 234 6.92 -3.31 24.83
C GLU A 234 7.74 -4.61 24.82
N GLY A 235 9.04 -4.49 24.50
CA GLY A 235 9.96 -5.62 24.41
C GLY A 235 9.94 -6.30 23.04
N GLU A 236 10.32 -7.58 22.99
CA GLU A 236 10.48 -8.33 21.73
C GLU A 236 9.44 -9.46 21.55
N GLY A 237 8.40 -9.49 22.38
CA GLY A 237 7.30 -10.46 22.27
C GLY A 237 7.74 -11.93 22.36
N PRO A 238 6.92 -12.87 21.81
CA PRO A 238 5.59 -12.64 21.24
C PRO A 238 4.59 -12.17 22.29
N TRP A 239 3.47 -11.59 21.85
CA TRP A 239 2.38 -11.15 22.73
C TRP A 239 1.05 -11.81 22.34
N SER A 240 0.28 -12.20 23.34
CA SER A 240 -1.14 -12.53 23.18
C SER A 240 -1.98 -11.26 23.00
N LEU A 241 -3.20 -11.41 22.53
CA LEU A 241 -4.16 -10.31 22.52
C LEU A 241 -4.55 -9.87 23.94
N PRO A 242 -5.00 -8.62 24.14
CA PRO A 242 -5.40 -8.11 25.45
C PRO A 242 -6.55 -8.86 26.13
N ASP A 243 -7.35 -9.63 25.38
CA ASP A 243 -8.40 -10.48 25.95
C ASP A 243 -7.93 -11.87 26.38
N GLY A 244 -6.64 -12.17 26.24
CA GLY A 244 -6.02 -13.41 26.72
C GLY A 244 -6.37 -14.64 25.88
N SER A 245 -6.95 -14.46 24.69
CA SER A 245 -7.19 -15.57 23.76
C SER A 245 -5.88 -16.08 23.14
N ASP A 246 -5.86 -17.35 22.74
CA ASP A 246 -4.70 -18.06 22.20
C ASP A 246 -4.75 -18.28 20.68
N ASP A 247 -5.85 -17.88 20.05
CA ASP A 247 -6.10 -17.99 18.60
C ASP A 247 -5.26 -17.00 17.77
N CYS A 248 -4.74 -15.95 18.40
CA CYS A 248 -3.91 -14.93 17.78
C CYS A 248 -2.61 -14.72 18.56
N GLU A 249 -1.51 -14.48 17.85
CA GLU A 249 -0.23 -14.10 18.43
C GLU A 249 0.39 -12.95 17.64
N ILE A 250 0.84 -11.91 18.33
CA ILE A 250 1.56 -10.79 17.76
C ILE A 250 3.05 -11.09 17.87
N ILE A 251 3.75 -11.09 16.74
CA ILE A 251 5.15 -11.50 16.63
C ILE A 251 5.99 -10.29 16.27
N TYR A 252 7.01 -10.01 17.09
CA TYR A 252 7.99 -8.96 16.84
C TYR A 252 8.86 -9.31 15.64
N THR A 253 8.83 -8.46 14.61
CA THR A 253 9.45 -8.71 13.30
C THR A 253 10.17 -7.45 12.81
N PRO A 254 11.18 -6.97 13.55
CA PRO A 254 11.85 -5.73 13.22
C PRO A 254 12.61 -5.89 11.90
N GLY A 255 12.69 -4.82 11.11
CA GLY A 255 13.36 -4.84 9.81
C GLY A 255 12.87 -3.78 8.86
N HIS A 256 11.60 -3.88 8.43
CA HIS A 256 10.94 -2.87 7.61
C HIS A 256 10.90 -1.51 8.34
N THR A 257 10.37 -1.51 9.57
CA THR A 257 10.61 -0.48 10.57
C THR A 257 11.27 -1.12 11.81
N GLU A 258 11.75 -0.28 12.73
CA GLU A 258 12.49 -0.71 13.93
C GLU A 258 11.71 -1.65 14.83
N ALA A 259 10.38 -1.53 14.87
CA ALA A 259 9.53 -2.37 15.71
C ALA A 259 8.25 -2.84 15.01
N HIS A 260 8.36 -3.14 13.72
CA HIS A 260 7.29 -3.79 12.96
C HIS A 260 6.84 -5.09 13.64
N CYS A 261 5.53 -5.34 13.68
CA CYS A 261 4.93 -6.56 14.20
C CYS A 261 3.99 -7.20 13.17
N VAL A 262 3.94 -8.52 13.15
CA VAL A 262 2.96 -9.30 12.37
C VAL A 262 1.95 -9.95 13.31
N LEU A 263 0.77 -10.30 12.79
CA LEU A 263 -0.25 -11.05 13.52
C LEU A 263 -0.42 -12.43 12.92
N PHE A 264 -0.22 -13.47 13.72
CA PHE A 264 -0.48 -14.85 13.34
C PHE A 264 -1.82 -15.31 13.91
N TYR A 265 -2.77 -15.64 13.03
CA TYR A 265 -4.07 -16.22 13.37
C TYR A 265 -4.02 -17.74 13.20
N ARG A 266 -3.91 -18.46 14.32
CA ARG A 266 -3.67 -19.90 14.37
C ARG A 266 -4.77 -20.75 13.76
N PRO A 267 -6.08 -20.51 14.04
CA PRO A 267 -7.15 -21.43 13.63
C PRO A 267 -7.22 -21.70 12.13
N GLN A 268 -6.77 -20.75 11.30
CA GLN A 268 -6.74 -20.88 9.85
C GLN A 268 -5.34 -20.69 9.25
N GLN A 269 -4.31 -20.73 10.11
CA GLN A 269 -2.91 -20.65 9.71
C GLN A 269 -2.63 -19.42 8.80
N VAL A 270 -3.16 -18.26 9.19
CA VAL A 270 -3.06 -17.00 8.43
C VAL A 270 -2.06 -16.06 9.10
N LEU A 271 -1.07 -15.60 8.33
CA LEU A 271 -0.13 -14.57 8.76
C LEU A 271 -0.49 -13.24 8.10
N PHE A 272 -0.86 -12.25 8.92
CA PHE A 272 -1.02 -10.87 8.49
C PHE A 272 0.31 -10.14 8.67
N SER A 273 1.00 -9.90 7.57
CA SER A 273 2.43 -9.56 7.59
C SER A 273 2.76 -8.08 7.52
N GLY A 274 1.77 -7.20 7.32
CA GLY A 274 2.03 -5.78 7.02
C GLY A 274 3.00 -5.68 5.85
N ASP A 275 4.02 -4.85 5.99
CA ASP A 275 5.07 -4.66 4.97
C ASP A 275 6.29 -5.55 5.18
N HIS A 276 6.21 -6.48 6.12
CA HIS A 276 7.33 -7.35 6.45
C HIS A 276 7.62 -8.40 5.38
N LEU A 277 6.58 -8.98 4.77
CA LEU A 277 6.70 -10.12 3.86
C LEU A 277 5.50 -10.15 2.91
N ALA A 278 5.74 -10.30 1.61
CA ALA A 278 4.67 -10.42 0.60
C ALA A 278 4.97 -11.53 -0.41
N ALA A 279 3.96 -11.93 -1.19
CA ALA A 279 4.13 -12.85 -2.30
C ALA A 279 4.04 -12.14 -3.65
N ASN A 280 4.75 -12.65 -4.66
CA ASN A 280 4.63 -12.33 -6.10
C ASN A 280 4.44 -10.85 -6.45
N ALA A 281 4.93 -9.95 -5.60
CA ALA A 281 4.63 -8.55 -5.71
C ALA A 281 5.54 -7.92 -6.78
N VAL A 282 4.90 -7.21 -7.71
CA VAL A 282 5.58 -6.67 -8.90
C VAL A 282 6.46 -5.50 -8.48
N GLY A 283 7.77 -5.60 -8.70
CA GLY A 283 8.73 -4.58 -8.27
C GLY A 283 9.96 -5.22 -7.63
N GLU A 284 10.50 -4.62 -6.57
CA GLU A 284 11.61 -5.20 -5.81
C GLU A 284 11.17 -6.32 -4.84
N TRP A 285 9.88 -6.40 -4.50
CA TRP A 285 9.33 -7.38 -3.55
C TRP A 285 9.60 -8.83 -3.96
N VAL A 286 9.33 -9.16 -5.22
CA VAL A 286 9.89 -10.34 -5.89
C VAL A 286 10.46 -9.79 -7.17
N ALA A 287 11.78 -9.82 -7.30
CA ALA A 287 12.39 -9.40 -8.54
C ALA A 287 11.74 -10.20 -9.66
N LYS A 288 11.28 -9.50 -10.70
CA LYS A 288 11.03 -10.05 -12.05
C LYS A 288 12.25 -10.82 -12.60
N TYR A 289 13.37 -10.80 -11.86
CA TYR A 289 14.67 -11.43 -12.07
C TYR A 289 15.14 -12.21 -10.84
N ALA A 290 14.24 -12.68 -9.96
CA ALA A 290 14.67 -13.55 -8.87
C ALA A 290 15.39 -14.75 -9.51
N PRO A 291 16.67 -14.99 -9.19
CA PRO A 291 17.46 -16.03 -9.86
C PRO A 291 17.01 -17.45 -9.46
N ASP A 292 15.95 -17.56 -8.65
CA ASP A 292 15.46 -18.76 -8.01
C ASP A 292 13.96 -18.96 -8.23
N ASP A 293 13.45 -20.09 -7.74
CA ASP A 293 12.02 -20.45 -7.75
C ASP A 293 11.24 -19.80 -6.59
N GLY A 294 11.75 -18.70 -6.01
CA GLY A 294 11.19 -18.06 -4.83
C GLY A 294 10.11 -17.03 -5.17
N PHE A 295 8.91 -17.19 -4.62
CA PHE A 295 7.76 -16.29 -4.80
C PHE A 295 7.45 -15.41 -3.58
N LEU A 296 8.06 -15.65 -2.42
CA LEU A 296 7.99 -14.73 -1.28
C LEU A 296 9.12 -13.71 -1.33
N GLY A 297 8.95 -12.54 -0.73
CA GLY A 297 10.05 -11.57 -0.61
C GLY A 297 9.72 -10.29 0.14
N ILE A 298 10.70 -9.39 0.17
CA ILE A 298 10.70 -8.14 0.94
C ILE A 298 11.03 -6.95 0.01
N SER A 299 10.65 -5.74 0.39
CA SER A 299 11.01 -4.52 -0.34
C SER A 299 12.26 -3.88 0.25
N ARG A 300 13.29 -3.62 -0.57
CA ARG A 300 14.45 -2.83 -0.16
C ARG A 300 14.21 -1.32 -0.31
N SER A 301 13.60 -0.91 -1.42
CA SER A 301 13.26 0.50 -1.68
C SER A 301 12.31 1.13 -0.67
N PHE A 302 11.53 0.29 0.03
CA PHE A 302 10.60 0.73 1.07
C PHE A 302 10.94 0.07 2.41
N ASN A 303 12.21 -0.21 2.68
CA ASN A 303 12.66 -0.57 4.02
C ASN A 303 13.20 0.71 4.69
N TRP A 304 12.67 1.03 5.86
CA TRP A 304 12.94 2.27 6.58
C TRP A 304 13.95 2.11 7.71
N TRP A 305 14.52 0.90 7.87
CA TRP A 305 15.43 0.61 8.96
C TRP A 305 16.58 -0.32 8.54
N ARG A 306 16.35 -1.64 8.50
CA ARG A 306 17.43 -2.64 8.37
C ARG A 306 17.00 -3.90 7.63
N VAL A 307 17.59 -4.13 6.45
CA VAL A 307 17.32 -5.32 5.62
C VAL A 307 17.84 -6.60 6.29
N ASP A 308 19.03 -6.58 6.89
CA ASP A 308 19.55 -7.72 7.66
C ASP A 308 18.57 -8.16 8.76
N LYS A 309 18.00 -7.20 9.49
CA LYS A 309 16.99 -7.48 10.52
C LYS A 309 15.68 -8.00 9.94
N GLN A 310 15.23 -7.47 8.80
CA GLN A 310 14.04 -8.01 8.12
C GLN A 310 14.25 -9.47 7.69
N VAL A 311 15.43 -9.82 7.18
CA VAL A 311 15.78 -11.19 6.77
C VAL A 311 15.89 -12.14 7.97
N GLU A 312 16.51 -11.70 9.07
CA GLU A 312 16.52 -12.45 10.33
C GLU A 312 15.09 -12.73 10.83
N SER A 313 14.23 -11.70 10.81
CA SER A 313 12.82 -11.81 11.20
C SER A 313 12.03 -12.73 10.28
N CYS A 314 12.23 -12.66 8.96
CA CYS A 314 11.64 -13.61 8.02
C CYS A 314 12.02 -15.05 8.35
N THR A 315 13.27 -15.30 8.74
CA THR A 315 13.74 -16.65 9.12
C THR A 315 13.04 -17.14 10.39
N LYS A 316 12.82 -16.27 11.38
CA LYS A 316 12.05 -16.61 12.61
C LYS A 316 10.62 -17.02 12.30
N LEU A 317 10.02 -16.51 11.22
CA LEU A 317 8.65 -16.85 10.82
C LEU A 317 8.49 -18.32 10.38
N ALA A 318 9.58 -19.06 10.15
CA ALA A 318 9.53 -20.49 9.86
C ALA A 318 8.96 -21.33 11.03
N ALA A 319 9.14 -20.84 12.26
CA ALA A 319 8.68 -21.50 13.49
C ALA A 319 7.14 -21.50 13.66
N TYR A 320 6.43 -20.74 12.83
CA TYR A 320 4.98 -20.62 12.85
C TYR A 320 4.37 -21.36 11.67
N ASP A 321 3.28 -22.09 11.92
CA ASP A 321 2.67 -22.99 10.95
C ASP A 321 1.71 -22.31 9.96
N TRP A 322 1.97 -21.06 9.58
CA TRP A 322 1.15 -20.35 8.61
C TRP A 322 1.25 -20.97 7.20
N VAL A 323 0.12 -20.95 6.49
CA VAL A 323 0.00 -21.39 5.09
C VAL A 323 -0.55 -20.30 4.18
N THR A 324 -1.26 -19.32 4.74
CA THR A 324 -1.77 -18.15 4.02
C THR A 324 -1.05 -16.89 4.51
N LEU A 325 -0.53 -16.10 3.58
CA LEU A 325 0.16 -14.84 3.83
C LEU A 325 -0.71 -13.68 3.30
N LEU A 326 -1.00 -12.70 4.15
CA LEU A 326 -1.81 -11.52 3.84
C LEU A 326 -1.02 -10.24 4.18
N PRO A 327 -0.35 -9.61 3.21
CA PRO A 327 0.47 -8.42 3.45
C PRO A 327 -0.33 -7.12 3.39
N GLY A 328 0.25 -6.04 3.94
CA GLY A 328 -0.20 -4.66 3.72
C GLY A 328 0.08 -4.25 2.27
N HIS A 329 1.34 -4.29 1.86
CA HIS A 329 1.74 -4.08 0.47
C HIS A 329 2.24 -5.34 -0.24
N GLY A 330 2.05 -5.37 -1.56
CA GLY A 330 2.33 -6.55 -2.38
C GLY A 330 1.11 -7.45 -2.52
N ARG A 331 1.31 -8.76 -2.75
CA ARG A 331 0.19 -9.69 -3.01
C ARG A 331 0.05 -10.72 -1.90
N PRO A 332 -1.19 -11.11 -1.60
CA PRO A 332 -1.46 -12.34 -0.85
C PRO A 332 -0.75 -13.56 -1.46
N GLY A 333 -0.34 -14.49 -0.62
CA GLY A 333 0.34 -15.71 -1.02
C GLY A 333 -0.15 -16.93 -0.25
N LYS A 334 0.10 -18.11 -0.80
CA LYS A 334 -0.08 -19.38 -0.10
C LYS A 334 1.13 -20.28 -0.30
N VAL A 335 1.56 -20.91 0.77
CA VAL A 335 2.51 -22.04 0.76
C VAL A 335 1.71 -23.33 0.94
N LYS A 336 2.17 -24.42 0.34
CA LYS A 336 1.49 -25.73 0.39
C LYS A 336 1.61 -26.38 1.76
N ASP A 337 2.78 -26.28 2.36
CA ASP A 337 3.14 -26.94 3.62
C ASP A 337 4.35 -26.24 4.29
N ALA A 338 4.79 -26.80 5.41
CA ALA A 338 5.95 -26.30 6.15
C ALA A 338 7.25 -26.35 5.35
N ALA A 339 7.44 -27.35 4.48
CA ALA A 339 8.66 -27.49 3.70
C ALA A 339 8.75 -26.41 2.61
N GLU A 340 7.64 -26.11 1.92
CA GLU A 340 7.60 -24.98 0.98
C GLU A 340 7.79 -23.65 1.72
N ARG A 341 7.21 -23.48 2.91
CA ARG A 341 7.43 -22.28 3.74
C ARG A 341 8.92 -22.09 4.06
N GLU A 342 9.56 -23.11 4.63
CA GLU A 342 10.98 -23.06 5.00
C GLU A 342 11.86 -22.77 3.79
N LEU A 343 11.60 -23.44 2.66
CA LEU A 343 12.30 -23.19 1.41
C LEU A 343 12.16 -21.73 0.96
N GLN A 344 10.95 -21.19 0.94
CA GLN A 344 10.71 -19.82 0.47
C GLN A 344 11.39 -18.77 1.36
N LEU A 345 11.40 -18.97 2.68
CA LEU A 345 12.10 -18.08 3.62
C LEU A 345 13.63 -18.20 3.47
N GLU A 346 14.15 -19.40 3.24
CA GLU A 346 15.57 -19.61 2.95
C GLU A 346 16.00 -18.96 1.62
N LEU A 347 15.15 -19.01 0.58
CA LEU A 347 15.40 -18.32 -0.69
C LEU A 347 15.43 -16.80 -0.52
N ILE A 348 14.60 -16.22 0.37
CA ILE A 348 14.74 -14.80 0.74
C ILE A 348 16.11 -14.55 1.38
N ARG A 349 16.48 -15.37 2.37
CA ARG A 349 17.77 -15.23 3.07
C ARG A 349 18.95 -15.28 2.11
N GLN A 350 18.96 -16.24 1.18
CA GLN A 350 20.00 -16.38 0.17
C GLN A 350 20.06 -15.17 -0.76
N ARG A 351 18.93 -14.81 -1.40
CA ARG A 351 18.86 -13.68 -2.33
C ARG A 351 19.33 -12.38 -1.70
N GLU A 352 18.88 -12.08 -0.49
CA GLU A 352 19.23 -10.82 0.17
C GLU A 352 20.66 -10.83 0.71
N THR A 353 21.20 -12.00 1.07
CA THR A 353 22.62 -12.17 1.38
C THR A 353 23.50 -11.88 0.16
N GLU A 354 23.14 -12.42 -1.01
CA GLU A 354 23.86 -12.20 -2.26
C GLU A 354 23.79 -10.74 -2.72
N ARG A 355 22.65 -10.07 -2.49
CA ARG A 355 22.48 -8.63 -2.76
C ARG A 355 23.15 -7.72 -1.73
N GLY A 356 23.75 -8.30 -0.68
CA GLY A 356 24.38 -7.59 0.43
C GLY A 356 23.38 -7.04 1.44
N LEU A 357 23.46 -7.51 2.69
CA LEU A 357 22.57 -7.17 3.79
C LEU A 357 22.87 -5.82 4.48
N GLY A 358 23.75 -5.00 3.89
CA GLY A 358 24.16 -3.71 4.48
C GLY A 358 23.05 -2.66 4.55
N GLU A 359 23.36 -1.55 5.24
CA GLU A 359 22.52 -0.35 5.25
C GLU A 359 22.17 0.07 3.82
N LEU A 360 20.92 0.45 3.60
CA LEU A 360 20.40 0.80 2.29
C LEU A 360 21.23 1.96 1.69
N PRO A 361 21.40 2.01 0.35
CA PRO A 361 22.14 3.09 -0.32
C PRO A 361 21.65 4.50 0.05
N SER A 362 20.38 4.59 0.48
CA SER A 362 19.78 5.71 1.17
C SER A 362 19.37 5.25 2.56
N ASP A 363 19.97 5.85 3.59
CA ASP A 363 19.46 5.77 4.95
C ASP A 363 18.10 6.48 5.00
N HIS A 364 17.03 5.68 4.91
CA HIS A 364 15.69 6.19 5.08
C HIS A 364 15.28 6.27 6.56
N SER A 365 16.11 5.87 7.52
CA SER A 365 15.78 6.01 8.94
C SER A 365 15.71 7.49 9.37
N ALA A 366 16.44 8.37 8.66
CA ALA A 366 16.33 9.82 8.78
C ALA A 366 15.20 10.45 7.93
N GLN A 367 14.66 9.70 6.97
CA GLN A 367 13.53 10.06 6.14
C GLN A 367 12.33 9.21 6.58
N SER A 368 11.64 9.64 7.63
CA SER A 368 10.27 9.14 7.85
C SER A 368 9.53 9.10 6.50
N ALA A 369 8.81 8.01 6.22
CA ALA A 369 7.94 7.87 5.05
C ALA A 369 7.23 9.22 4.78
N PRO A 370 7.14 9.69 3.51
CA PRO A 370 6.78 11.06 3.15
C PRO A 370 5.72 11.63 4.09
N GLN A 371 6.21 12.44 5.03
CA GLN A 371 5.48 12.75 6.24
C GLN A 371 4.48 13.90 6.01
N ASP A 372 4.44 14.43 4.79
CA ASP A 372 3.70 15.62 4.40
C ASP A 372 2.70 15.29 3.29
N PHE A 373 1.55 14.73 3.67
CA PHE A 373 0.29 14.84 2.93
C PHE A 373 -0.90 14.98 3.90
#